data_AF-A0AAD5WEF8-F1
#
_entry.id   AF-A0AAD5WEF8-F1
#
_cell.length_a   1.000
_cell.length_b   1.000
_cell.length_c   1.000
_cell.angle_alpha   90.00
_cell.angle_beta   90.00
_cell.angle_gamma   90.00
#
_symmetry.space_group_name_H-M   'P 1'
#
loop_
_entity.id
_entity.type
_entity.pdbx_description
1 polymer ?
#
loop_
_entity_poly.entity_id
_entity_poly.type
_entity_poly.pdbx_seq_one_letter_code
_entity_poly.pdbx_strand_id
1 'polypeptide(L)'
;MTIRRTGGNGAKVSLMIYMLLFWTSGLALLFIGLWMLLDPKRNYILQLVDFSEDDPLLTFAAYIAIVAGIVSLFVGFIGCCGAVQRIRCLIVGFMLCLVVLFLADVSIGTLALVFRNKFANGQITVYMKNLTLNRYNRDAWVKPLIDTIQFYVSYDVLVYDF
;
A
#
# COMPACT_ATOMS: atom_id res chain seq x y z
N MET A 1 47.75 5.77 24.98
CA MET A 1 47.35 4.70 24.04
C MET A 1 45.84 4.80 23.81
N THR A 2 45.47 5.24 22.63
CA THR A 2 44.11 5.58 22.19
C THR A 2 43.38 4.35 21.68
N ILE A 3 42.26 3.97 22.30
CA ILE A 3 41.24 3.15 21.63
C ILE A 3 39.86 3.76 21.93
N ARG A 4 39.52 4.83 21.19
CA ARG A 4 38.12 5.18 20.97
C ARG A 4 37.60 4.19 19.91
N ARG A 5 36.75 3.25 20.31
CA ARG A 5 36.02 2.39 19.36
C ARG A 5 35.02 3.24 18.57
N THR A 6 35.47 3.82 17.47
CA THR A 6 34.65 4.47 16.44
C THR A 6 34.01 3.39 15.55
N GLY A 7 33.02 2.66 16.07
CA GLY A 7 32.46 1.50 15.35
C GLY A 7 30.94 1.46 15.19
N GLY A 8 30.18 2.36 15.81
CA GLY A 8 28.70 2.28 15.88
C GLY A 8 27.93 3.37 15.13
N ASN A 9 28.60 4.22 14.36
CA ASN A 9 27.96 5.39 13.74
C ASN A 9 27.22 5.04 12.44
N GLY A 10 27.73 4.07 11.66
CA GLY A 10 27.11 3.66 10.39
C GLY A 10 25.71 3.06 10.55
N ALA A 11 25.53 2.17 11.54
CA ALA A 11 24.23 1.57 11.83
C ALA A 11 23.18 2.62 12.22
N LYS A 12 23.56 3.60 13.04
CA LYS A 12 22.65 4.69 13.46
C LYS A 12 22.21 5.55 12.27
N VAL A 13 23.15 5.89 11.39
CA VAL A 13 22.85 6.66 10.17
C VAL A 13 21.95 5.85 9.24
N SER A 14 22.20 4.54 9.08
CA SER A 14 21.34 3.68 8.25
C SER A 14 19.90 3.59 8.78
N LEU A 15 19.73 3.50 10.10
CA LEU A 15 18.41 3.49 10.74
C LEU A 15 17.70 4.83 10.57
N MET A 16 18.42 5.94 10.72
CA MET A 16 17.87 7.28 10.52
C MET A 16 17.40 7.49 9.08
N ILE A 17 18.19 7.07 8.09
CA ILE A 17 17.82 7.15 6.67
C ILE A 17 16.59 6.28 6.39
N TYR A 18 16.54 5.05 6.91
CA TYR A 18 15.40 4.15 6.71
C TYR A 18 14.10 4.72 7.33
N MET A 19 14.15 5.30 8.53
CA MET A 19 12.99 5.95 9.15
C MET A 19 12.52 7.19 8.37
N LEU A 20 13.45 7.95 7.79
CA LEU A 20 13.11 9.09 6.93
C LEU A 20 12.43 8.64 5.63
N LEU A 21 12.94 7.59 4.98
CA LEU A 21 12.31 7.02 3.79
C LEU A 21 10.91 6.47 4.09
N PHE A 22 10.73 5.82 5.25
CA PHE A 22 9.43 5.34 5.68
C PHE A 22 8.46 6.50 5.92
N TRP A 23 8.93 7.58 6.55
CA TRP A 23 8.14 8.78 6.76
C TRP A 23 7.71 9.46 5.45
N THR A 24 8.62 9.61 4.48
CA THR A 24 8.26 10.18 3.16
C THR A 24 7.33 9.26 2.38
N SER A 25 7.43 7.94 2.54
CA SER A 25 6.48 6.99 1.95
C SER A 25 5.06 7.16 2.53
N GLY A 26 4.92 7.47 3.81
CA GLY A 26 3.64 7.78 4.44
C GLY A 26 2.99 9.05 3.88
N LEU A 27 3.79 10.09 3.61
CA LEU A 27 3.32 11.30 2.92
C LEU A 27 2.82 10.98 1.50
N ALA A 28 3.58 10.16 0.76
CA ALA A 28 3.19 9.75 -0.59
C ALA A 28 1.89 8.94 -0.59
N LEU A 29 1.73 7.99 0.34
CA LEU A 29 0.50 7.21 0.50
C LEU A 29 -0.70 8.09 0.84
N LEU A 30 -0.53 9.09 1.71
CA LEU A 30 -1.59 10.06 1.99
C LEU A 30 -1.93 10.92 0.79
N PHE A 31 -0.92 11.40 0.08
CA PHE A 31 -1.14 12.18 -1.14
C PHE A 31 -1.91 11.37 -2.17
N ILE A 32 -1.52 10.11 -2.42
CA ILE A 32 -2.20 9.21 -3.35
C ILE A 32 -3.62 8.89 -2.87
N GLY A 33 -3.80 8.54 -1.60
CA GLY A 33 -5.12 8.22 -1.05
C GLY A 33 -6.08 9.41 -1.07
N LEU A 34 -5.57 10.60 -0.78
CA LEU A 34 -6.34 11.84 -0.87
C LEU A 34 -6.61 12.22 -2.33
N TRP A 35 -5.64 12.05 -3.24
CA TRP A 35 -5.81 12.27 -4.67
C TRP A 35 -6.92 11.37 -5.25
N MET A 36 -6.92 10.09 -4.90
CA MET A 36 -7.98 9.14 -5.29
C MET A 36 -9.37 9.56 -4.77
N LEU A 37 -9.43 10.24 -3.63
CA LEU A 37 -10.69 10.77 -3.08
C LEU A 37 -11.12 12.09 -3.74
N LEU A 38 -10.16 12.96 -4.10
CA LEU A 38 -10.38 14.33 -4.58
C LEU A 38 -10.46 14.47 -6.11
N ASP A 39 -10.21 13.40 -6.86
CA ASP A 39 -10.24 13.44 -8.33
C ASP A 39 -11.55 14.09 -8.83
N PRO A 40 -11.50 15.10 -9.72
CA PRO A 40 -12.66 15.93 -10.09
C PRO A 40 -13.81 15.15 -10.75
N LYS A 41 -13.59 13.90 -11.18
CA LYS A 41 -14.66 12.97 -11.57
C LYS A 41 -15.56 12.55 -10.39
N ARG A 42 -15.06 12.54 -9.15
CA ARG A 42 -15.83 12.35 -7.90
C ARG A 42 -16.44 13.64 -7.33
N ASN A 43 -15.93 14.83 -7.67
CA ASN A 43 -16.41 16.09 -7.08
C ASN A 43 -17.89 16.40 -7.39
N TYR A 44 -18.45 15.91 -8.50
CA TYR A 44 -19.89 15.98 -8.76
C TYR A 44 -20.73 15.09 -7.81
N ILE A 45 -20.13 14.03 -7.28
CA ILE A 45 -20.80 13.03 -6.43
C ILE A 45 -20.71 13.44 -4.96
N LEU A 46 -19.62 14.10 -4.54
CA LEU A 46 -19.43 14.58 -3.16
C LEU A 46 -20.30 15.80 -2.79
N GLN A 47 -20.89 16.49 -3.78
CA GLN A 47 -21.87 17.56 -3.52
C GLN A 47 -23.28 17.02 -3.23
N LEU A 48 -23.53 15.74 -3.49
CA LEU A 48 -24.72 15.01 -3.06
C LEU A 48 -24.31 14.06 -1.93
N VAL A 49 -24.14 14.59 -0.72
CA VAL A 49 -24.07 13.75 0.47
C VAL A 49 -25.45 13.13 0.68
N ASP A 50 -25.71 12.00 0.04
CA ASP A 50 -26.56 10.96 0.59
C ASP A 50 -25.97 9.60 0.20
N PHE A 51 -25.96 8.69 1.17
CA PHE A 51 -25.30 7.40 1.08
C PHE A 51 -25.88 6.57 -0.08
N SER A 52 -25.16 6.40 -1.19
CA SER A 52 -25.49 5.33 -2.14
C SER A 52 -24.32 4.99 -3.07
N GLU A 53 -23.79 3.78 -2.87
CA GLU A 53 -23.24 2.84 -3.85
C GLU A 53 -22.44 3.37 -5.07
N ASP A 54 -21.22 2.93 -5.36
CA ASP A 54 -20.08 2.40 -4.61
C ASP A 54 -19.09 2.03 -5.72
N ASP A 55 -17.86 2.55 -5.66
CA ASP A 55 -16.69 1.80 -6.11
C ASP A 55 -16.16 1.12 -4.83
N PRO A 56 -16.74 -0.02 -4.39
CA PRO A 56 -16.48 -0.51 -3.04
C PRO A 56 -15.01 -0.90 -2.90
N LEU A 57 -14.40 -1.37 -3.99
CA LEU A 57 -12.99 -1.77 -4.01
C LEU A 57 -12.05 -0.57 -4.03
N LEU A 58 -12.32 0.42 -4.88
CA LEU A 58 -11.44 1.57 -5.10
C LEU A 58 -11.52 2.58 -3.94
N THR A 59 -12.74 2.79 -3.40
CA THR A 59 -12.97 3.61 -2.20
C THR A 59 -12.35 2.96 -0.97
N PHE A 60 -12.50 1.64 -0.83
CA PHE A 60 -11.86 0.90 0.26
C PHE A 60 -10.34 0.93 0.16
N ALA A 61 -9.78 0.77 -1.05
CA ALA A 61 -8.34 0.88 -1.28
C ALA A 61 -7.80 2.29 -0.94
N ALA A 62 -8.51 3.34 -1.33
CA ALA A 62 -8.14 4.72 -1.02
C ALA A 62 -8.20 4.99 0.49
N TYR A 63 -9.23 4.49 1.18
CA TYR A 63 -9.33 4.61 2.65
C TYR A 63 -8.20 3.86 3.36
N ILE A 64 -7.88 2.63 2.93
CA ILE A 64 -6.73 1.87 3.44
C ILE A 64 -5.42 2.63 3.20
N ALA A 65 -5.22 3.21 2.01
CA ALA A 65 -4.03 4.00 1.70
C ALA A 65 -3.89 5.22 2.63
N ILE A 66 -5.00 5.91 2.94
CA ILE A 66 -5.03 7.01 3.90
C ILE A 66 -4.67 6.51 5.30
N VAL A 67 -5.35 5.48 5.81
CA VAL A 67 -5.10 4.94 7.16
C VAL A 67 -3.65 4.46 7.30
N ALA A 68 -3.16 3.70 6.31
CA ALA A 68 -1.78 3.23 6.27
C ALA A 68 -0.77 4.37 6.20
N GLY A 69 -1.08 5.44 5.45
CA GLY A 69 -0.26 6.64 5.36
C GLY A 69 -0.16 7.39 6.70
N ILE A 70 -1.28 7.59 7.40
CA ILE A 70 -1.31 8.20 8.74
C ILE A 70 -0.46 7.39 9.73
N VAL A 71 -0.66 6.08 9.79
CA VAL A 71 0.10 5.19 10.68
C VAL A 71 1.60 5.25 10.36
N SER A 72 1.96 5.23 9.06
CA SER A 72 3.35 5.30 8.62
C SER A 72 4.02 6.63 9.01
N LEU A 73 3.29 7.76 8.97
CA LEU A 73 3.80 9.04 9.45
C LEU A 73 4.08 9.05 10.94
N PHE A 74 3.14 8.54 11.75
CA PHE A 74 3.33 8.47 13.21
C PHE A 74 4.50 7.57 13.58
N VAL A 75 4.61 6.39 12.96
CA VAL A 75 5.73 5.47 13.17
C VAL A 75 7.06 6.10 12.73
N GLY A 76 7.09 6.78 11.57
CA GLY A 76 8.29 7.50 11.10
C GLY A 76 8.71 8.65 12.02
N PHE A 77 7.76 9.42 12.53
CA PHE A 77 8.04 10.51 13.48
C PHE A 77 8.59 9.98 14.81
N ILE A 78 7.97 8.92 15.37
CA ILE A 78 8.45 8.22 16.57
C ILE A 78 9.84 7.61 16.31
N GLY A 79 10.09 7.10 15.11
CA GLY A 79 11.40 6.58 14.68
C GLY A 79 12.50 7.64 14.69
N CYS A 80 12.20 8.85 14.18
CA CYS A 80 13.11 10.00 14.28
C CYS A 80 13.36 10.43 15.73
N CYS A 81 12.32 10.51 16.56
CA CYS A 81 12.48 10.81 17.99
C CYS A 81 13.27 9.72 18.74
N GLY A 82 13.07 8.46 18.39
CA GLY A 82 13.76 7.30 18.94
C GLY A 82 15.25 7.26 18.56
N ALA A 83 15.62 7.73 17.37
CA ALA A 83 17.01 7.85 16.95
C ALA A 83 17.79 8.91 17.76
N VAL A 84 17.10 9.95 18.26
CA VAL A 84 17.69 11.02 19.08
C VAL A 84 17.87 10.57 20.54
N GLN A 85 17.01 9.70 21.07
CA GLN A 85 17.10 9.23 22.45
C GLN A 85 18.14 8.12 22.64
N ARG A 86 19.14 8.38 23.50
CA ARG A 86 20.30 7.51 23.80
C ARG A 86 19.97 6.26 24.64
N ILE A 87 18.76 5.70 24.56
CA ILE A 87 18.31 4.60 25.41
C ILE A 87 18.59 3.25 24.71
N ARG A 88 19.52 2.45 25.27
CA ARG A 88 19.97 1.17 24.69
C ARG A 88 18.86 0.12 24.54
N CYS A 89 17.80 0.20 25.34
CA CYS A 89 16.66 -0.71 25.29
C CYS A 89 15.79 -0.51 24.03
N LEU A 90 15.78 0.70 23.47
CA LEU A 90 14.93 1.08 22.33
C LEU A 90 15.43 0.45 21.01
N ILE A 91 16.75 0.26 20.88
CA ILE A 91 17.38 -0.39 19.72
C ILE A 91 17.09 -1.89 19.69
N VAL A 92 17.05 -2.55 20.85
CA VAL A 92 16.73 -3.98 20.97
C VAL A 92 15.26 -4.23 20.64
N GLY A 93 14.35 -3.38 21.16
CA GLY A 93 12.93 -3.43 20.81
C GLY A 93 12.69 -3.17 19.32
N PHE A 94 13.44 -2.25 18.72
CA PHE A 94 13.38 -1.97 17.29
C PHE A 94 13.82 -3.17 16.43
N MET A 95 14.91 -3.85 16.80
CA MET A 95 15.33 -5.08 16.13
C MET A 95 14.28 -6.19 16.24
N LEU A 96 13.68 -6.37 17.42
CA LEU A 96 12.63 -7.37 17.61
C LEU A 96 11.40 -7.04 16.76
N CYS A 97 11.00 -5.77 16.72
CA CYS A 97 9.89 -5.28 15.90
C CYS A 97 10.13 -5.54 14.40
N LEU A 98 11.34 -5.25 13.89
CA LEU A 98 11.71 -5.53 12.50
C LEU A 98 11.65 -7.03 12.16
N VAL A 99 12.08 -7.89 13.08
CA VAL A 99 11.98 -9.35 12.89
C VAL A 99 10.51 -9.78 12.81
N VAL A 100 9.64 -9.22 13.66
CA VAL A 100 8.20 -9.50 13.62
C VAL A 100 7.57 -9.02 12.31
N LEU A 101 7.92 -7.80 11.85
CA LEU A 101 7.44 -7.27 10.57
C LEU A 101 7.92 -8.14 9.40
N PHE A 102 9.18 -8.57 9.41
CA PHE A 102 9.71 -9.44 8.38
C PHE A 102 8.98 -10.79 8.32
N LEU A 103 8.69 -11.39 9.48
CA LEU A 103 7.90 -12.63 9.53
C LEU A 103 6.45 -12.41 9.06
N ALA A 104 5.85 -11.26 9.37
CA ALA A 104 4.53 -10.89 8.89
C ALA A 104 4.52 -10.73 7.36
N ASP A 105 5.49 -10.02 6.78
CA ASP A 105 5.63 -9.84 5.33
C ASP A 105 5.88 -11.17 4.62
N VAL A 106 6.71 -12.04 5.17
CA VAL A 106 6.92 -13.40 4.64
C VAL A 106 5.63 -14.21 4.71
N SER A 107 4.84 -14.05 5.77
CA SER A 107 3.54 -14.70 5.91
C SER A 107 2.55 -14.21 4.85
N ILE A 108 2.45 -12.88 4.65
CA ILE A 108 1.62 -12.26 3.62
C ILE A 108 2.06 -12.72 2.22
N GLY A 109 3.37 -12.73 1.94
CA GLY A 109 3.93 -13.18 0.67
C GLY A 109 3.65 -14.67 0.40
N THR A 110 3.78 -15.51 1.43
CA THR A 110 3.44 -16.94 1.33
C THR A 110 1.94 -17.12 1.06
N LEU A 111 1.09 -16.37 1.78
CA LEU A 111 -0.35 -16.38 1.57
C LEU A 111 -0.68 -15.96 0.13
N ALA A 112 -0.06 -14.90 -0.38
CA ALA A 112 -0.25 -14.43 -1.75
C ALA A 112 0.11 -15.50 -2.80
N LEU A 113 1.19 -16.26 -2.59
CA LEU A 113 1.58 -17.37 -3.47
C LEU A 113 0.60 -18.55 -3.40
N VAL A 114 0.13 -18.92 -2.21
CA VAL A 114 -0.84 -20.00 -2.03
C VAL A 114 -2.19 -19.62 -2.65
N PHE A 115 -2.64 -18.39 -2.41
CA PHE A 115 -3.86 -17.88 -3.02
C PHE A 115 -3.72 -17.73 -4.53
N ARG A 116 -2.55 -17.40 -5.07
CA ARG A 116 -2.32 -17.40 -6.52
C ARG A 116 -2.70 -18.75 -7.15
N ASN A 117 -2.40 -19.87 -6.48
CA ASN A 117 -2.79 -21.19 -6.96
C ASN A 117 -4.31 -21.42 -6.86
N LYS A 118 -4.99 -20.88 -5.83
CA LYS A 118 -6.46 -20.92 -5.72
C LYS A 118 -7.12 -20.05 -6.79
N PHE A 119 -6.52 -18.91 -7.12
CA PHE A 119 -6.97 -17.99 -8.15
C PHE A 119 -6.73 -18.51 -9.58
N ALA A 120 -5.67 -19.29 -9.78
CA ALA A 120 -5.33 -19.92 -11.07
C ALA A 120 -6.34 -20.99 -11.53
N ASN A 121 -7.13 -21.57 -10.62
CA ASN A 121 -8.16 -22.57 -10.93
C ASN A 121 -9.43 -21.98 -11.60
N GLY A 122 -9.31 -20.85 -12.30
CA GLY A 122 -10.39 -20.23 -13.07
C GLY A 122 -11.48 -19.54 -12.25
N GLN A 123 -11.36 -19.50 -10.91
CA GLN A 123 -12.31 -18.80 -10.03
C GLN A 123 -12.41 -17.31 -10.41
N ILE A 124 -11.27 -16.63 -10.62
CA ILE A 124 -11.24 -15.24 -11.06
C ILE A 124 -11.97 -15.08 -12.40
N THR A 125 -11.80 -16.00 -13.33
CA THR A 125 -12.47 -15.96 -14.65
C THR A 125 -13.99 -16.04 -14.51
N VAL A 126 -14.50 -16.82 -13.55
CA VAL A 126 -15.94 -16.91 -13.26
C VAL A 126 -16.45 -15.62 -12.62
N TYR A 127 -15.72 -15.04 -11.66
CA TYR A 127 -16.06 -13.75 -11.07
C TYR A 127 -16.02 -12.62 -12.11
N MET A 128 -14.98 -12.59 -12.95
CA MET A 128 -14.81 -11.61 -14.03
C MET A 128 -15.94 -11.72 -15.06
N LYS A 129 -16.31 -12.94 -15.49
CA LYS A 129 -17.43 -13.17 -16.40
C LYS A 129 -18.76 -12.68 -15.81
N ASN A 130 -19.02 -12.96 -14.53
CA ASN A 130 -20.24 -12.47 -13.87
C ASN A 130 -20.26 -10.93 -13.73
N LEU A 131 -19.10 -10.31 -13.47
CA LEU A 131 -18.95 -8.86 -13.47
C LEU A 131 -19.22 -8.27 -14.86
N THR A 132 -18.60 -8.80 -15.92
CA THR A 132 -18.77 -8.28 -17.28
C THR A 132 -20.18 -8.54 -17.84
N LEU A 133 -20.77 -9.71 -17.60
CA LEU A 133 -22.08 -10.05 -18.16
C LEU A 133 -23.24 -9.43 -17.38
N ASN A 134 -23.15 -9.43 -16.05
CA ASN A 134 -24.29 -9.07 -15.21
C ASN A 134 -24.18 -7.65 -14.65
N ARG A 135 -22.98 -7.09 -14.52
CA ARG A 135 -22.77 -5.80 -13.83
C ARG A 135 -22.22 -4.69 -14.73
N TYR A 136 -21.66 -5.01 -15.89
CA TYR A 136 -21.05 -4.02 -16.80
C TYR A 136 -21.95 -2.86 -17.23
N ASN A 137 -23.23 -3.12 -17.53
CA ASN A 137 -24.19 -2.08 -17.92
C ASN A 137 -25.13 -1.63 -16.80
N ARG A 138 -25.07 -2.29 -15.63
CA ARG A 138 -25.89 -1.91 -14.46
C ARG A 138 -25.14 -0.98 -13.54
N ASP A 139 -23.86 -1.25 -13.34
CA ASP A 139 -23.04 -0.58 -12.36
C ASP A 139 -22.14 0.42 -13.09
N ALA A 140 -22.32 1.71 -12.81
CA ALA A 140 -21.60 2.80 -13.49
C ALA A 140 -20.07 2.69 -13.33
N TRP A 141 -19.60 1.98 -12.30
CA TRP A 141 -18.19 1.79 -11.97
C TRP A 141 -17.53 0.59 -12.66
N VAL A 142 -18.30 -0.43 -13.04
CA VAL A 142 -17.74 -1.65 -13.66
C VAL A 142 -17.23 -1.35 -15.06
N LYS A 143 -17.91 -0.47 -15.79
CA LYS A 143 -17.53 -0.06 -17.15
C LYS A 143 -16.11 0.57 -17.22
N PRO A 144 -15.81 1.67 -16.49
CA PRO A 144 -14.48 2.28 -16.54
C PRO A 144 -13.38 1.39 -15.96
N LEU A 145 -13.69 0.56 -14.95
CA LEU A 145 -12.74 -0.40 -14.40
C LEU A 145 -12.33 -1.46 -15.43
N ILE A 146 -13.32 -2.09 -16.07
CA ILE A 146 -13.09 -3.11 -17.09
C ILE A 146 -12.37 -2.51 -18.31
N ASP A 147 -12.74 -1.31 -18.75
CA ASP A 147 -12.05 -0.60 -19.85
C ASP A 147 -10.58 -0.32 -19.51
N THR A 148 -10.28 0.08 -18.26
CA THR A 148 -8.90 0.34 -17.81
C THR A 148 -8.08 -0.95 -17.76
N ILE A 149 -8.66 -2.03 -17.22
CA ILE A 149 -7.99 -3.33 -17.19
C ILE A 149 -7.75 -3.84 -18.61
N GLN A 150 -8.73 -3.72 -19.50
CA GLN A 150 -8.57 -4.08 -20.91
C GLN A 150 -7.47 -3.26 -21.58
N PHE A 151 -7.40 -1.95 -21.33
CA PHE A 151 -6.34 -1.11 -21.85
C PHE A 151 -4.94 -1.57 -21.39
N TYR A 152 -4.76 -1.84 -20.09
CA TYR A 152 -3.46 -2.25 -19.54
C TYR A 152 -3.06 -3.67 -19.97
N VAL A 153 -4.02 -4.61 -19.97
CA VAL A 153 -3.79 -5.99 -20.44
C VAL A 153 -3.50 -6.02 -21.93
N SER A 154 -4.22 -5.26 -22.75
CA SER A 154 -3.93 -5.14 -24.19
C SER A 154 -2.59 -4.47 -24.44
N TYR A 155 -2.18 -3.51 -23.61
CA TYR A 155 -0.86 -2.89 -23.71
C TYR A 155 0.27 -3.87 -23.38
N ASP A 156 0.15 -4.64 -22.30
CA ASP A 156 1.15 -5.66 -21.94
C ASP A 156 1.29 -6.73 -23.04
N VAL A 157 0.18 -7.23 -23.60
CA VAL A 157 0.22 -8.23 -24.68
C VAL A 157 0.95 -7.67 -25.92
N LEU A 158 0.69 -6.42 -26.30
CA LEU A 158 1.31 -5.82 -27.48
C LEU A 158 2.79 -5.46 -27.30
N VAL A 159 3.26 -5.24 -26.06
CA VAL A 159 4.66 -4.87 -25.77
C VAL A 159 5.56 -6.09 -25.57
N TYR A 160 5.03 -7.19 -25.06
CA TYR A 160 5.81 -8.43 -24.82
C TYR A 160 5.76 -9.44 -25.98
N ASP A 161 4.90 -9.26 -26.99
CA ASP A 161 4.85 -10.07 -28.22
C ASP A 161 5.72 -9.51 -29.39
N PHE A 162 6.64 -8.58 -29.13
CA PHE A 162 7.65 -8.09 -30.10
C PHE A 162 9.07 -8.18 -29.52
#